data_AF-A0AA41RNA5-F1
#
_entry.id   AF-A0AA41RNA5-F1
#
_cell.length_a   1.000
_cell.length_b   1.000
_cell.length_c   1.000
_cell.angle_alpha   90.00
_cell.angle_beta   90.00
_cell.angle_gamma   90.00
#
_symmetry.space_group_name_H-M   'P 1'
#
loop_
_entity.id
_entity.type
_entity.pdbx_description
1 polymer ?
#
loop_
_entity_poly.entity_id
_entity_poly.type
_entity_poly.pdbx_seq_one_letter_code
_entity_poly.pdbx_strand_id
1 'polypeptide(L)'
;IEYDPRSISFKQLLDVFWSSHDSRQVFGQGPDVGNQYRSVIFTSGPEEARLAAVSKEREQTKSRSSIVTTQIQQLGTFYPAEPEHQKFELKRNHFILQLIGNLPEEELGKSNLAAKLNGYAAELCPPRIQRQIDSKIDDILRKGWPILREV
;
A
#
# COMPACT_ATOMS: atom_id res chain seq x y z
N ILE A 1 -5.79 -5.09 3.62
CA ILE A 1 -4.78 -4.31 4.36
C ILE A 1 -5.05 -4.55 5.83
N GLU A 2 -4.06 -5.04 6.56
CA GLU A 2 -4.12 -5.09 8.02
C GLU A 2 -3.71 -3.71 8.57
N TYR A 3 -4.49 -3.17 9.49
CA TYR A 3 -4.25 -1.84 10.06
C TYR A 3 -4.75 -1.80 11.51
N ASP A 4 -4.19 -0.90 12.32
CA ASP A 4 -4.68 -0.62 13.68
C ASP A 4 -5.70 0.53 13.63
N PRO A 5 -7.00 0.29 13.92
CA PRO A 5 -8.03 1.32 13.92
C PRO A 5 -7.78 2.48 14.90
N ARG A 6 -6.92 2.28 15.91
CA ARG A 6 -6.52 3.32 16.87
C ARG A 6 -5.52 4.32 16.26
N SER A 7 -4.82 3.90 15.21
CA SER A 7 -3.80 4.70 14.52
C SER A 7 -4.31 5.30 13.21
N ILE A 8 -5.10 4.53 12.45
CA ILE A 8 -5.69 4.97 11.18
C ILE A 8 -7.10 4.39 11.02
N SER A 9 -8.04 5.24 10.61
CA SER A 9 -9.43 4.84 10.37
C SER A 9 -9.63 4.29 8.96
N PHE A 10 -10.66 3.46 8.78
CA PHE A 10 -11.07 2.98 7.45
C PHE A 10 -11.38 4.14 6.48
N LYS A 11 -11.94 5.24 6.98
CA LYS A 11 -12.19 6.45 6.17
C LYS A 11 -10.89 7.03 5.60
N GLN A 12 -9.83 7.10 6.40
CA GLN A 12 -8.53 7.58 5.93
C GLN A 12 -7.91 6.61 4.92
N LEU A 13 -8.11 5.30 5.07
CA LEU A 13 -7.70 4.33 4.04
C LEU A 13 -8.46 4.53 2.73
N LEU A 14 -9.75 4.85 2.78
CA LEU A 14 -10.54 5.22 1.60
C LEU A 14 -10.00 6.51 0.96
N ASP A 15 -9.66 7.52 1.75
CA ASP A 15 -9.07 8.75 1.23
C ASP A 15 -7.74 8.48 0.49
N VAL A 16 -6.88 7.63 1.05
CA VAL A 16 -5.64 7.17 0.39
C VAL A 16 -5.97 6.45 -0.91
N PHE A 17 -6.91 5.49 -0.89
CA PHE A 17 -7.36 4.75 -2.07
C PHE A 17 -7.81 5.70 -3.19
N TRP A 18 -8.71 6.66 -2.92
CA TRP A 18 -9.19 7.59 -3.94
C TRP A 18 -8.11 8.53 -4.49
N SER A 19 -7.04 8.78 -3.71
CA SER A 19 -5.90 9.60 -4.15
C SER A 19 -4.84 8.83 -4.93
N SER A 20 -4.89 7.50 -4.92
CA SER A 20 -3.83 6.64 -5.47
C SER A 20 -4.00 6.30 -6.95
N HIS A 21 -5.17 6.55 -7.53
CA HIS A 21 -5.49 6.16 -8.91
C HIS A 21 -6.65 6.98 -9.49
N ASP A 22 -6.91 6.86 -10.79
CA ASP A 22 -8.08 7.47 -11.42
C ASP A 22 -9.29 6.54 -11.31
N SER A 23 -10.17 6.86 -10.35
CA SER A 23 -11.38 6.11 -10.05
C SER A 23 -12.47 6.15 -11.14
N ARG A 24 -12.22 6.84 -12.26
CA ARG A 24 -13.14 6.98 -13.39
C ARG A 24 -12.71 6.16 -14.61
N GLN A 25 -11.53 5.56 -14.58
CA GLN A 25 -11.06 4.68 -15.66
C GLN A 25 -11.81 3.34 -15.61
N VAL A 26 -12.37 2.93 -16.75
CA VAL A 26 -13.32 1.79 -16.84
C VAL A 26 -12.61 0.45 -17.11
N PHE A 27 -11.45 0.48 -17.77
CA PHE A 27 -10.76 -0.73 -18.28
C PHE A 27 -9.27 -0.74 -17.97
N GLY A 28 -8.86 -0.10 -16.88
CA GLY A 28 -7.44 -0.02 -16.55
C GLY A 28 -7.12 1.06 -15.54
N GLN A 29 -5.82 1.18 -15.25
CA GLN A 29 -5.24 2.29 -14.51
C GLN A 29 -3.99 2.78 -15.25
N GLY A 30 -4.03 4.01 -15.76
CA GLY A 30 -2.94 4.58 -16.55
C GLY A 30 -2.61 3.71 -17.78
N PRO A 31 -1.35 3.21 -17.92
CA PRO A 31 -0.95 2.35 -19.04
C PRO A 31 -1.45 0.91 -18.92
N ASP A 32 -1.91 0.49 -17.74
CA ASP A 32 -2.30 -0.89 -17.46
C ASP A 32 -3.75 -1.13 -17.88
N VAL A 33 -3.94 -1.94 -18.94
CA VAL A 33 -5.25 -2.19 -19.55
C VAL A 33 -5.72 -3.61 -19.26
N GLY A 34 -6.99 -3.74 -18.87
CA GLY A 34 -7.67 -5.01 -18.63
C GLY A 34 -8.47 -5.05 -17.34
N ASN A 35 -9.38 -6.02 -17.24
CA ASN A 35 -10.28 -6.19 -16.09
C ASN A 35 -9.54 -6.50 -14.77
N GLN A 36 -8.32 -7.03 -14.87
CA GLN A 36 -7.41 -7.27 -13.74
C GLN A 36 -6.92 -5.98 -13.07
N TYR A 37 -7.01 -4.84 -13.75
CA TYR A 37 -6.62 -3.51 -13.25
C TYR A 37 -7.82 -2.62 -12.90
N ARG A 38 -9.03 -3.17 -12.82
CA ARG A 38 -10.23 -2.40 -12.46
C ARG A 38 -10.14 -1.89 -11.03
N SER A 39 -10.72 -0.72 -10.78
CA SER A 39 -10.85 -0.19 -9.43
C SER A 39 -11.95 -0.92 -8.64
N VAL A 40 -11.62 -1.45 -7.46
CA VAL A 40 -12.55 -2.18 -6.59
C VAL A 40 -12.19 -2.02 -5.12
N ILE A 41 -13.22 -1.92 -4.27
CA ILE A 41 -13.14 -1.95 -2.81
C ILE A 41 -13.86 -3.22 -2.34
N PHE A 42 -13.11 -4.13 -1.69
CA PHE A 42 -13.68 -5.28 -1.00
C PHE A 42 -13.90 -4.93 0.47
N THR A 43 -15.07 -5.27 1.00
CA THR A 43 -15.50 -4.89 2.36
C THR A 43 -15.79 -6.12 3.20
N SER A 44 -15.41 -6.07 4.49
CA SER A 44 -15.50 -7.21 5.40
C SER A 44 -16.85 -7.30 6.13
N GLY A 45 -17.70 -6.28 6.01
CA GLY A 45 -19.01 -6.25 6.64
C GLY A 45 -19.83 -4.99 6.34
N PRO A 46 -21.04 -4.87 6.90
CA PRO A 46 -21.99 -3.80 6.55
C PRO A 46 -21.49 -2.39 6.82
N GLU A 47 -20.71 -2.19 7.89
CA GLU A 47 -20.20 -0.86 8.24
C GLU A 47 -19.13 -0.37 7.25
N GLU A 48 -18.20 -1.24 6.84
CA GLU A 48 -17.23 -0.90 5.78
C GLU A 48 -17.94 -0.63 4.45
N ALA A 49 -18.94 -1.44 4.08
CA ALA A 49 -19.76 -1.23 2.88
C ALA A 49 -20.45 0.13 2.89
N ARG A 50 -21.05 0.51 4.01
CA ARG A 50 -21.69 1.83 4.19
C ARG A 50 -20.68 2.98 4.09
N LEU A 51 -19.53 2.85 4.75
CA LEU A 51 -18.47 3.86 4.70
C LEU A 51 -17.88 4.02 3.29
N ALA A 52 -17.65 2.91 2.59
CA ALA A 52 -17.18 2.89 1.21
C ALA A 52 -18.19 3.57 0.27
N ALA A 53 -19.49 3.27 0.39
CA ALA A 53 -20.53 3.90 -0.41
C ALA A 53 -20.58 5.41 -0.22
N VAL A 54 -20.59 5.88 1.03
CA VAL A 54 -20.56 7.32 1.35
C VAL A 54 -19.29 7.99 0.84
N SER A 55 -18.14 7.29 0.86
CA SER A 55 -16.89 7.82 0.31
C SER A 55 -16.93 7.92 -1.22
N LYS A 56 -17.54 6.95 -1.90
CA LYS A 56 -17.73 6.94 -3.35
C LYS A 56 -18.65 8.06 -3.81
N GLU A 57 -19.74 8.32 -3.08
CA GLU A 57 -20.61 9.47 -3.34
C GLU A 57 -19.83 10.78 -3.23
N ARG A 58 -19.01 10.94 -2.19
CA ARG A 58 -18.12 12.10 -2.06
C ARG A 58 -17.14 12.21 -3.23
N GLU A 59 -16.50 11.13 -3.63
CA GLU A 59 -15.59 11.14 -4.78
C GLU A 59 -16.32 11.52 -6.08
N GLN A 60 -17.55 11.03 -6.26
CA GLN A 60 -18.40 11.38 -7.40
C GLN A 60 -18.71 12.89 -7.45
N THR A 61 -18.85 13.57 -6.31
CA THR A 61 -19.10 15.02 -6.30
C THR A 61 -17.94 15.86 -6.83
N LYS A 62 -16.70 15.33 -6.88
CA LYS A 62 -15.52 16.06 -7.36
C LYS A 62 -15.56 16.36 -8.87
N SER A 63 -16.38 15.63 -9.63
CA SER A 63 -16.56 15.87 -11.06
C SER A 63 -18.00 15.61 -11.48
N ARG A 64 -18.60 16.57 -12.18
CA ARG A 64 -19.96 16.44 -12.74
C ARG A 64 -19.97 15.76 -14.12
N SER A 65 -18.84 15.71 -14.81
CA SER A 65 -18.73 15.24 -16.19
C SER A 65 -18.23 13.80 -16.32
N SER A 66 -17.86 13.14 -15.22
CA SER A 66 -17.30 11.80 -15.23
C SER A 66 -17.79 10.95 -14.07
N ILE A 67 -18.01 9.66 -14.33
CA ILE A 67 -18.60 8.71 -13.38
C ILE A 67 -17.50 7.91 -12.70
N VAL A 68 -17.59 7.76 -11.38
CA VAL A 68 -16.71 6.88 -10.60
C VAL A 68 -17.10 5.42 -10.85
N THR A 69 -16.20 4.67 -11.49
CA THR A 69 -16.41 3.28 -11.92
C THR A 69 -16.03 2.25 -10.87
N THR A 70 -15.38 2.66 -9.78
CA THR A 70 -14.97 1.77 -8.68
C THR A 70 -16.11 0.89 -8.18
N GLN A 71 -15.89 -0.42 -8.17
CA GLN A 71 -16.84 -1.40 -7.64
C GLN A 71 -16.72 -1.49 -6.11
N ILE A 72 -17.84 -1.70 -5.40
CA ILE A 72 -17.84 -2.00 -3.97
C ILE A 72 -18.48 -3.38 -3.82
N GLN A 73 -17.74 -4.33 -3.25
CA GLN A 73 -18.16 -5.72 -3.14
C GLN A 73 -17.87 -6.27 -1.74
N GLN A 74 -18.60 -7.31 -1.34
CA GLN A 74 -18.24 -8.07 -0.14
C GLN A 74 -16.97 -8.87 -0.42
N LEU A 75 -16.06 -8.91 0.55
CA LEU A 75 -14.86 -9.72 0.48
C LEU A 75 -15.26 -11.21 0.45
N GLY A 76 -14.91 -11.88 -0.65
CA GLY A 76 -14.94 -13.34 -0.74
C GLY A 76 -13.58 -13.94 -0.37
N THR A 77 -13.25 -15.09 -0.96
CA THR A 77 -11.92 -15.67 -0.80
C THR A 77 -10.85 -14.78 -1.45
N PHE A 78 -9.84 -14.39 -0.68
CA PHE A 78 -8.65 -13.72 -1.18
C PHE A 78 -7.53 -14.75 -1.40
N TYR A 79 -7.00 -14.81 -2.61
CA TYR A 79 -5.86 -15.66 -2.95
C TYR A 79 -4.60 -14.80 -2.94
N PRO A 80 -3.63 -15.08 -2.04
CA PRO A 80 -2.35 -14.38 -2.06
C PRO A 80 -1.64 -14.57 -3.40
N ALA A 81 -1.08 -13.48 -3.94
CA ALA A 81 -0.19 -13.53 -5.09
C ALA A 81 1.12 -14.24 -4.74
N GLU A 82 1.83 -14.69 -5.77
CA GLU A 82 3.10 -15.41 -5.69
C GLU A 82 4.15 -14.61 -4.91
N PRO A 83 5.12 -15.29 -4.26
CA PRO A 83 6.13 -14.64 -3.43
C PRO A 83 6.87 -13.48 -4.10
N GLU A 84 7.21 -13.59 -5.38
CA GLU A 84 7.89 -12.55 -6.17
C GLU A 84 7.15 -11.20 -6.18
N HIS A 85 5.82 -11.21 -6.02
CA HIS A 85 5.00 -9.99 -5.97
C HIS A 85 4.99 -9.33 -4.57
N GLN A 86 5.43 -10.05 -3.53
CA GLN A 86 5.45 -9.53 -2.17
C GLN A 86 6.66 -8.61 -1.95
N LYS A 87 6.42 -7.40 -1.44
CA LYS A 87 7.47 -6.39 -1.18
C LYS A 87 8.37 -6.15 -2.41
N PHE A 88 7.74 -6.06 -3.58
CA PHE A 88 8.39 -6.02 -4.90
C PHE A 88 9.53 -5.00 -5.01
N GLU A 89 9.30 -3.73 -4.63
CA GLU A 89 10.33 -2.69 -4.75
C GLU A 89 11.47 -2.88 -3.77
N LEU A 90 11.17 -3.37 -2.55
CA LEU A 90 12.23 -3.73 -1.59
C LEU A 90 13.12 -4.85 -2.12
N LYS A 91 12.55 -5.89 -2.76
CA LYS A 91 13.32 -7.01 -3.32
C LYS A 91 14.24 -6.57 -4.46
N ARG A 92 13.85 -5.54 -5.21
CA ARG A 92 14.67 -4.95 -6.28
C ARG A 92 15.81 -4.09 -5.73
N ASN A 93 15.70 -3.62 -4.48
CA ASN A 93 16.77 -2.91 -3.79
C ASN A 93 17.61 -3.86 -2.91
N HIS A 94 18.59 -4.50 -3.53
CA HIS A 94 19.43 -5.51 -2.87
C HIS A 94 20.15 -4.98 -1.62
N PHE A 95 20.55 -3.72 -1.63
CA PHE A 95 21.23 -3.09 -0.50
C PHE A 95 20.32 -3.03 0.74
N ILE A 96 19.10 -2.52 0.61
CA ILE A 96 18.17 -2.40 1.75
C ILE A 96 17.73 -3.79 2.23
N LEU A 97 17.57 -4.76 1.32
CA LEU A 97 17.23 -6.13 1.69
C LEU A 97 18.32 -6.78 2.55
N GLN A 98 19.59 -6.55 2.21
CA GLN A 98 20.73 -6.98 3.03
C GLN A 98 20.75 -6.30 4.39
N LEU A 99 20.41 -5.00 4.46
CA LEU A 99 20.37 -4.26 5.74
C LEU A 99 19.38 -4.85 6.73
N ILE A 100 18.27 -5.43 6.28
CA ILE A 100 17.30 -6.10 7.16
C ILE A 100 17.61 -7.59 7.40
N GLY A 101 18.77 -8.07 6.94
CA GLY A 101 19.26 -9.41 7.21
C GLY A 101 18.71 -10.49 6.28
N ASN A 102 18.23 -10.12 5.07
CA ASN A 102 17.68 -11.06 4.09
C ASN A 102 16.63 -12.00 4.70
N LEU A 103 15.59 -11.41 5.27
CA LEU A 103 14.51 -12.16 5.94
C LEU A 103 13.96 -13.29 5.04
N PRO A 104 13.65 -14.47 5.61
CA PRO A 104 12.93 -15.51 4.89
C PRO A 104 11.62 -14.97 4.28
N GLU A 105 11.22 -15.53 3.14
CA GLU A 105 10.10 -15.04 2.34
C GLU A 105 8.79 -14.87 3.15
N GLU A 106 8.48 -15.85 4.00
CA GLU A 106 7.28 -15.80 4.85
C GLU A 106 7.33 -14.64 5.85
N GLU A 107 8.50 -14.40 6.46
CA GLU A 107 8.70 -13.31 7.42
C GLU A 107 8.69 -11.94 6.72
N LEU A 108 9.30 -11.86 5.54
CA LEU A 108 9.32 -10.64 4.71
C LEU A 108 7.90 -10.23 4.30
N GLY A 109 7.06 -11.20 3.93
CA GLY A 109 5.66 -10.99 3.58
C GLY A 109 4.85 -10.33 4.70
N LYS A 110 5.04 -10.77 5.96
CA LYS A 110 4.28 -10.33 7.13
C LYS A 110 4.91 -9.13 7.88
N SER A 111 6.13 -8.72 7.52
CA SER A 111 6.87 -7.69 8.25
C SER A 111 6.37 -6.27 7.99
N ASN A 112 6.00 -5.58 9.06
CA ASN A 112 5.67 -4.14 9.05
C ASN A 112 6.86 -3.28 8.63
N LEU A 113 8.07 -3.64 9.07
CA LEU A 113 9.30 -2.97 8.65
C LEU A 113 9.48 -3.12 7.14
N ALA A 114 9.33 -4.34 6.61
CA ALA A 114 9.46 -4.60 5.18
C ALA A 114 8.42 -3.81 4.38
N ALA A 115 7.19 -3.65 4.89
CA ALA A 115 6.18 -2.81 4.25
C ALA A 115 6.61 -1.32 4.18
N LYS A 116 7.15 -0.76 5.27
CA LYS A 116 7.69 0.60 5.29
C LYS A 116 8.87 0.76 4.32
N LEU A 117 9.81 -0.17 4.34
CA LEU A 117 11.00 -0.13 3.48
C LEU A 117 10.67 -0.37 2.01
N ASN A 118 9.62 -1.13 1.69
CA ASN A 118 9.09 -1.23 0.34
C ASN A 118 8.54 0.13 -0.13
N GLY A 119 7.78 0.84 0.72
CA GLY A 119 7.33 2.20 0.41
C GLY A 119 8.50 3.20 0.25
N TYR A 120 9.58 3.02 1.02
CA TYR A 120 10.80 3.81 0.88
C TYR A 120 11.52 3.52 -0.44
N ALA A 121 11.71 2.24 -0.79
CA ALA A 121 12.32 1.82 -2.06
C ALA A 121 11.49 2.25 -3.28
N ALA A 122 10.18 2.38 -3.12
CA ALA A 122 9.25 2.92 -4.13
C ALA A 122 9.23 4.46 -4.21
N GLU A 123 9.98 5.17 -3.36
CA GLU A 123 9.96 6.64 -3.24
C GLU A 123 8.59 7.24 -2.87
N LEU A 124 7.76 6.46 -2.17
CA LEU A 124 6.40 6.86 -1.76
C LEU A 124 6.31 7.29 -0.28
N CYS A 125 7.43 7.31 0.43
CA CYS A 125 7.44 7.73 1.83
C CYS A 125 7.23 9.25 1.98
N PRO A 126 6.48 9.72 3.00
CA PRO A 126 6.48 11.13 3.36
C PRO A 126 7.89 11.63 3.70
N PRO A 127 8.25 12.90 3.40
CA PRO A 127 9.61 13.41 3.59
C PRO A 127 10.18 13.24 5.01
N ARG A 128 9.31 13.28 6.03
CA ARG A 128 9.71 13.02 7.42
C ARG A 128 10.17 11.58 7.61
N ILE A 129 9.43 10.61 7.08
CA ILE A 129 9.74 9.17 7.20
C ILE A 129 10.98 8.84 6.39
N GLN A 130 11.11 9.40 5.18
CA GLN A 130 12.30 9.23 4.35
C GLN A 130 13.58 9.63 5.11
N ARG A 131 13.60 10.85 5.68
CA ARG A 131 14.74 11.33 6.49
C ARG A 131 15.04 10.46 7.72
N GLN A 132 14.01 9.87 8.34
CA GLN A 132 14.21 8.96 9.48
C GLN A 132 14.89 7.66 9.04
N ILE A 133 14.48 7.10 7.90
CA ILE A 133 15.08 5.90 7.33
C ILE A 133 16.52 6.20 6.88
N ASP A 134 16.74 7.30 6.16
CA ASP A 134 18.07 7.72 5.70
C ASP A 134 19.04 7.85 6.88
N SER A 135 18.62 8.55 7.96
CA SER A 135 19.45 8.71 9.16
C SER A 135 19.80 7.38 9.83
N LYS A 136 18.91 6.38 9.77
CA LYS A 136 19.17 5.05 10.34
C LYS A 136 20.14 4.26 9.48
N ILE A 137 19.98 4.32 8.16
CA ILE A 137 20.90 3.69 7.20
C ILE A 137 22.31 4.28 7.36
N ASP A 138 22.42 5.61 7.43
CA ASP A 138 23.69 6.30 7.64
C ASP A 138 24.38 5.89 8.95
N ASP A 139 23.60 5.74 10.04
CA ASP A 139 24.12 5.29 11.33
C ASP A 139 24.65 3.85 11.27
N ILE A 140 23.94 2.95 10.57
CA ILE A 140 24.39 1.57 10.34
C ILE A 140 25.70 1.55 9.54
N LEU A 141 25.76 2.32 8.44
CA LEU A 141 26.94 2.41 7.59
C LEU A 141 28.16 2.95 8.34
N ARG A 142 27.98 3.93 9.22
CA ARG A 142 29.07 4.48 10.06
C ARG A 142 29.56 3.50 11.12
N LYS A 143 28.66 2.69 11.68
CA LYS A 143 28.97 1.77 12.80
C LYS A 143 29.50 0.40 12.35
N GLY A 144 29.49 0.10 11.06
CA GLY A 144 30.14 -1.08 10.49
C GLY A 144 29.37 -2.40 10.62
N TRP A 145 28.33 -2.48 11.45
CA TRP A 145 27.15 -3.38 11.34
C TRP A 145 26.22 -3.14 12.54
N PRO A 146 24.93 -2.82 12.34
CA PRO A 146 23.94 -3.87 12.62
C PRO A 146 22.77 -3.93 11.64
N ILE A 147 22.01 -5.04 11.72
CA ILE A 147 20.75 -5.27 10.98
C ILE A 147 19.73 -4.18 11.35
N LEU A 148 19.10 -3.56 10.36
CA LEU A 148 17.99 -2.62 10.53
C LEU A 148 16.75 -3.39 11.01
N ARG A 149 16.34 -3.17 12.25
CA ARG A 149 15.18 -3.84 12.87
C ARG A 149 13.94 -2.94 12.95
N GLU A 150 14.11 -1.63 13.03
CA GLU A 150 13.03 -0.67 13.27
C GLU A 150 13.33 0.71 12.66
N VAL A 151 12.28 1.38 12.16
CA VAL A 151 12.28 2.76 11.62
C VAL A 151 10.98 3.49 11.95
#